data_AF-A0ABC9XDC6-F1
#
_entry.id   AF-A0ABC9XDC6-F1
#
_cell.length_a   1.000
_cell.length_b   1.000
_cell.length_c   1.000
_cell.angle_alpha   90.00
_cell.angle_beta   90.00
_cell.angle_gamma   90.00
#
_symmetry.space_group_name_H-M   'P 1'
#
loop_
_entity.id
_entity.type
_entity.pdbx_description
1 polymer ?
#
loop_
_entity_poly.entity_id
_entity_poly.type
_entity_poly.pdbx_seq_one_letter_code
_entity_poly.pdbx_strand_id
1 'polypeptide(L)'
;MNKELLGKVKQKKEAYRGWKQGQVAWEEYRETVRAAKDQVRKAKALIEISLARDVKDNKKSFYRYVSDRRRTRENMGPLQNETGDLVTQDMEKAEILNNFFASVFTGKSLSHTAKVTEGRDWENAEPPTVGEDQV
;
A
#
# COMPACT_ATOMS: atom_id res chain seq x y z
N MET A 1 -19.26 9.86 -6.49
CA MET A 1 -19.06 8.43 -6.83
C MET A 1 -20.37 7.92 -7.44
N ASN A 2 -20.31 7.21 -8.57
CA ASN A 2 -21.53 6.73 -9.27
C ASN A 2 -22.29 5.72 -8.37
N LYS A 3 -23.62 5.86 -8.26
CA LYS A 3 -24.51 4.96 -7.49
C LYS A 3 -24.38 3.50 -7.94
N GLU A 4 -24.13 3.29 -9.23
CA GLU A 4 -23.94 1.97 -9.84
C GLU A 4 -22.70 1.25 -9.28
N LEU A 5 -21.55 1.94 -9.21
CA LEU A 5 -20.32 1.38 -8.64
C LEU A 5 -20.48 1.05 -7.16
N LEU A 6 -21.24 1.87 -6.42
CA LEU A 6 -21.54 1.61 -5.03
C LEU A 6 -22.38 0.34 -4.86
N GLY A 7 -23.36 0.12 -5.75
CA GLY A 7 -24.11 -1.13 -5.83
C GLY A 7 -23.21 -2.34 -6.05
N LYS A 8 -22.23 -2.24 -6.95
CA LYS A 8 -21.26 -3.32 -7.24
C LYS A 8 -20.33 -3.62 -6.06
N VAL A 9 -19.92 -2.61 -5.33
CA VAL A 9 -19.13 -2.80 -4.09
C VAL A 9 -19.98 -3.51 -3.02
N LYS A 10 -21.27 -3.19 -2.90
CA LYS A 10 -22.20 -3.90 -2.01
C LYS A 10 -22.38 -5.37 -2.42
N GLN A 11 -22.64 -5.63 -3.71
CA GLN A 11 -22.76 -6.98 -4.26
C GLN A 11 -21.51 -7.82 -3.97
N LYS A 12 -20.32 -7.25 -4.12
CA LYS A 12 -19.06 -7.92 -3.77
C LYS A 12 -19.00 -8.30 -2.27
N LYS A 13 -19.49 -7.42 -1.38
CA LYS A 13 -19.51 -7.66 0.07
C LYS A 13 -20.52 -8.73 0.46
N GLU A 14 -21.67 -8.75 -0.21
CA GLU A 14 -22.71 -9.78 -0.04
C GLU A 14 -22.23 -11.14 -0.55
N ALA A 15 -21.61 -11.20 -1.72
CA ALA A 15 -21.02 -12.41 -2.26
C ALA A 15 -19.93 -12.99 -1.33
N TYR A 16 -19.11 -12.13 -0.70
CA TYR A 16 -18.14 -12.57 0.30
C TYR A 16 -18.82 -13.22 1.52
N ARG A 17 -19.90 -12.62 2.03
CA ARG A 17 -20.66 -13.18 3.16
C ARG A 17 -21.29 -14.52 2.80
N GLY A 18 -21.93 -14.61 1.64
CA GLY A 18 -22.55 -15.83 1.16
C GLY A 18 -21.54 -16.96 0.95
N TRP A 19 -20.38 -16.65 0.36
CA TRP A 19 -19.28 -17.62 0.21
C TRP A 19 -18.75 -18.08 1.57
N LYS A 20 -18.56 -17.16 2.52
CA LYS A 20 -18.08 -17.50 3.87
C LYS A 20 -19.06 -18.40 4.63
N GLN A 21 -20.36 -18.30 4.33
CA GLN A 21 -21.44 -19.10 4.91
C GLN A 21 -21.74 -20.38 4.12
N GLY A 22 -21.01 -20.67 3.03
CA GLY A 22 -21.23 -21.84 2.18
C GLY A 22 -22.47 -21.76 1.28
N GLN A 23 -23.10 -20.59 1.18
CA GLN A 23 -24.31 -20.36 0.36
C GLN A 23 -24.00 -20.03 -1.10
N VAL A 24 -22.76 -19.64 -1.39
CA VAL A 24 -22.31 -19.20 -2.73
C VAL A 24 -21.08 -20.00 -3.12
N ALA A 25 -21.07 -20.53 -4.34
CA ALA A 25 -19.94 -21.27 -4.87
C ALA A 25 -18.69 -20.37 -4.99
N TRP A 26 -17.51 -20.96 -4.88
CA TRP A 26 -16.26 -20.21 -4.98
C TRP A 26 -16.11 -19.54 -6.36
N GLU A 27 -16.52 -20.21 -7.44
CA GLU A 27 -16.46 -19.65 -8.80
C GLU A 27 -17.31 -18.38 -8.92
N GLU A 28 -18.56 -18.41 -8.46
CA GLU A 28 -19.50 -17.29 -8.52
C GLU A 28 -19.01 -16.08 -7.73
N TYR A 29 -18.46 -16.32 -6.53
CA TYR A 29 -17.83 -15.27 -5.74
C TYR A 29 -16.63 -14.67 -6.48
N ARG A 30 -15.75 -15.51 -7.02
CA ARG A 30 -14.55 -15.06 -7.74
C ARG A 30 -14.89 -14.20 -8.94
N GLU A 31 -15.89 -14.60 -9.72
CA GLU A 31 -16.38 -13.83 -10.88
C GLU A 31 -16.98 -12.49 -10.47
N THR A 32 -17.82 -12.47 -9.44
CA THR A 32 -18.42 -11.24 -8.90
C THR A 32 -17.34 -10.26 -8.44
N VAL A 33 -16.30 -10.75 -7.76
CA VAL A 33 -15.17 -9.93 -7.32
C VAL A 33 -14.39 -9.37 -8.50
N ARG A 34 -14.10 -10.18 -9.53
CA ARG A 34 -13.39 -9.74 -10.73
C ARG A 34 -14.18 -8.66 -11.47
N ALA A 35 -15.46 -8.90 -11.74
CA ALA A 35 -16.33 -7.95 -12.41
C ALA A 35 -16.42 -6.60 -11.66
N ALA A 36 -16.61 -6.64 -10.34
CA ALA A 36 -16.67 -5.42 -9.53
C ALA A 36 -15.33 -4.66 -9.55
N LYS A 37 -14.20 -5.36 -9.47
CA LYS A 37 -12.86 -4.73 -9.55
C LYS A 37 -12.65 -4.06 -10.91
N ASP A 38 -13.00 -4.74 -11.99
CA ASP A 38 -12.80 -4.22 -13.34
C ASP A 38 -13.69 -3.01 -13.62
N GLN A 39 -14.95 -3.01 -13.17
CA GLN A 39 -15.81 -1.84 -13.29
C GLN A 39 -15.27 -0.64 -12.51
N VAL A 40 -14.75 -0.86 -11.29
CA VAL A 40 -14.11 0.20 -10.51
C VAL A 40 -12.86 0.74 -11.22
N ARG A 41 -12.03 -0.12 -11.81
CA ARG A 41 -10.87 0.30 -12.62
C ARG A 41 -11.29 1.14 -13.83
N LYS A 42 -12.27 0.66 -14.61
CA LYS A 42 -12.78 1.36 -15.80
C LYS A 42 -13.33 2.73 -15.43
N ALA A 43 -14.16 2.82 -14.39
CA ALA A 43 -14.71 4.09 -13.95
C ALA A 43 -13.63 5.06 -13.45
N LYS A 44 -12.61 4.55 -12.74
CA LYS A 44 -11.46 5.36 -12.33
C LYS A 44 -10.70 5.92 -13.54
N ALA A 45 -10.40 5.06 -14.52
CA ALA A 45 -9.72 5.47 -15.75
C ALA A 45 -10.52 6.53 -16.53
N LEU A 46 -11.85 6.37 -16.63
CA LEU A 46 -12.72 7.36 -17.29
C LEU A 46 -12.64 8.74 -16.62
N ILE A 47 -12.65 8.79 -15.29
CA ILE A 47 -12.50 10.05 -14.53
C ILE A 47 -11.11 10.65 -14.77
N GLU A 48 -10.06 9.84 -14.76
CA GLU A 48 -8.69 10.32 -15.00
C GLU A 48 -8.53 10.87 -16.42
N ILE A 49 -9.13 10.21 -17.42
CA ILE A 49 -9.16 10.67 -18.81
C ILE A 49 -9.91 12.01 -18.93
N SER A 50 -11.08 12.16 -18.30
CA SER A 50 -11.81 13.44 -18.35
C SER A 50 -11.02 14.56 -17.69
N LEU A 51 -10.41 14.31 -16.53
CA LEU A 51 -9.58 15.29 -15.84
C LEU A 51 -8.34 15.70 -16.64
N ALA A 52 -7.73 14.76 -17.36
CA ALA A 52 -6.56 15.05 -18.20
C ALA A 52 -6.94 15.87 -19.44
N ARG A 53 -8.09 15.58 -20.05
CA ARG A 53 -8.63 16.35 -21.19
C ARG A 53 -8.95 17.79 -20.79
N ASP A 54 -9.60 17.96 -19.64
CA ASP A 54 -10.10 19.25 -19.19
C ASP A 54 -9.05 20.04 -18.38
N VAL A 55 -7.78 19.60 -18.38
CA VAL A 55 -6.73 20.20 -17.53
C VAL A 55 -6.51 21.67 -17.87
N LYS A 56 -6.66 22.06 -19.15
CA LYS A 56 -6.46 23.46 -19.58
C LYS A 56 -7.54 24.37 -19.03
N ASP A 57 -8.78 23.90 -19.03
CA ASP A 57 -9.98 24.67 -18.67
C ASP A 57 -10.30 24.59 -17.17
N ASN A 58 -9.98 23.46 -16.52
CA ASN A 58 -10.30 23.18 -15.12
C ASN A 58 -9.12 22.58 -14.34
N LYS A 59 -7.99 23.30 -14.33
CA LYS A 59 -6.76 22.95 -13.59
C LYS A 59 -7.03 22.57 -12.13
N LYS A 60 -7.94 23.29 -11.45
CA LYS A 60 -8.24 23.07 -10.02
C LYS A 60 -8.77 21.66 -9.76
N SER A 61 -9.62 21.13 -10.64
CA SER A 61 -10.17 19.78 -10.49
C SER A 61 -9.10 18.69 -10.60
N PHE A 62 -8.16 18.85 -11.53
CA PHE A 62 -7.05 17.94 -11.74
C PHE A 62 -6.11 17.91 -10.53
N TYR A 63 -5.65 19.08 -10.07
CA TYR A 63 -4.75 19.15 -8.91
C TYR A 63 -5.42 18.68 -7.62
N ARG A 64 -6.72 18.93 -7.43
CA ARG A 64 -7.49 18.37 -6.30
C ARG A 64 -7.51 16.84 -6.34
N TYR A 65 -7.76 16.25 -7.51
CA TYR A 65 -7.71 14.79 -7.66
C TYR A 65 -6.32 14.23 -7.32
N VAL A 66 -5.26 14.87 -7.81
CA VAL A 66 -3.88 14.48 -7.51
C VAL A 66 -3.57 14.61 -6.02
N SER A 67 -3.94 15.72 -5.37
CA SER A 67 -3.71 15.91 -3.94
C SER A 67 -4.49 14.90 -3.09
N ASP A 68 -5.75 14.63 -3.43
CA ASP A 68 -6.58 13.64 -2.73
C ASP A 68 -6.02 12.22 -2.85
N ARG A 69 -5.35 11.90 -3.97
CA ARG A 69 -4.65 10.62 -4.18
C ARG A 69 -3.27 10.57 -3.52
N ARG A 70 -2.57 11.71 -3.45
CA ARG A 70 -1.27 11.84 -2.76
C ARG A 70 -1.40 11.81 -1.25
N ARG A 71 -2.58 12.13 -0.69
CA ARG A 71 -2.86 11.91 0.72
C ARG A 71 -2.69 10.42 1.04
N THR A 72 -1.51 10.07 1.54
CA THR A 72 -1.27 8.80 2.22
C THR A 72 -2.34 8.68 3.31
N ARG A 73 -2.92 7.49 3.46
CA ARG A 73 -3.88 7.21 4.55
C ARG A 73 -3.30 7.77 5.85
N GLU A 74 -4.16 8.49 6.59
CA GLU A 74 -3.88 8.97 7.94
C GLU A 74 -3.20 7.87 8.75
N ASN A 75 -2.25 8.33 9.58
CA ASN A 75 -1.31 7.62 10.45
C ASN A 75 -1.70 6.21 10.89
N MET A 76 -0.68 5.41 11.23
CA MET A 76 -0.84 4.15 11.96
C MET A 76 -1.91 4.34 13.05
N GLY A 77 -2.91 3.45 13.08
CA GLY A 77 -3.95 3.47 14.10
C GLY A 77 -3.34 3.37 15.50
N PRO A 78 -4.16 3.57 16.56
CA PRO A 78 -3.66 3.41 17.92
C PRO A 78 -3.03 2.03 18.11
N LEU A 79 -1.82 1.99 18.66
CA LEU A 79 -1.12 0.74 18.98
C LEU A 79 -1.30 0.42 20.46
N GLN A 80 -1.29 -0.86 20.84
CA GLN A 80 -1.19 -1.21 22.25
C GLN A 80 0.27 -1.28 22.65
N ASN A 81 0.62 -0.63 23.76
CA ASN A 81 1.92 -0.82 24.40
C ASN A 81 1.93 -2.13 25.23
N GLU A 82 3.08 -2.44 25.84
CA GLU A 82 3.24 -3.63 26.70
C GLU A 82 2.31 -3.61 27.93
N THR A 83 1.93 -2.42 28.40
CA THR A 83 1.01 -2.20 29.52
C THR A 83 -0.46 -2.40 29.12
N GLY A 84 -0.77 -2.51 27.82
CA GLY A 84 -2.11 -2.66 27.27
C GLY A 84 -2.82 -1.33 26.95
N ASP A 85 -2.16 -0.19 27.13
CA ASP A 85 -2.71 1.14 26.84
C ASP A 85 -2.68 1.44 25.33
N LEU A 86 -3.69 2.17 24.86
CA LEU A 86 -3.79 2.63 23.48
C LEU A 86 -2.95 3.89 23.25
N VAL A 87 -1.88 3.73 22.49
CA VAL A 87 -0.94 4.77 22.10
C VAL A 87 -1.36 5.40 20.78
N THR A 88 -1.65 6.70 20.82
CA THR A 88 -2.04 7.50 19.65
C THR A 88 -0.92 8.41 19.14
N GLN A 89 0.10 8.69 19.95
CA GLN A 89 1.23 9.57 19.59
C GLN A 89 2.24 8.84 18.69
N ASP A 90 2.68 9.50 17.61
CA ASP A 90 3.48 8.82 16.57
C ASP A 90 4.90 8.44 17.04
N MET A 91 5.48 9.19 17.98
CA MET A 91 6.79 8.87 18.58
C MET A 91 6.74 7.57 19.37
N GLU A 92 5.76 7.44 20.27
CA GLU A 92 5.55 6.23 21.07
C GLU A 92 5.21 5.02 20.18
N LYS A 93 4.43 5.21 19.11
CA LYS A 93 4.20 4.15 18.11
C LYS A 93 5.50 3.69 17.47
N ALA A 94 6.40 4.61 17.12
CA ALA A 94 7.68 4.26 16.52
C ALA A 94 8.56 3.46 17.48
N GLU A 95 8.57 3.82 18.78
CA GLU A 95 9.29 3.09 19.81
C GLU A 95 8.76 1.66 20.00
N ILE A 96 7.43 1.48 20.09
CA ILE A 96 6.80 0.15 20.20
C ILE A 96 7.22 -0.75 19.03
N LEU A 97 7.17 -0.23 17.81
CA LEU A 97 7.56 -0.99 16.61
C LEU A 97 9.04 -1.31 16.59
N ASN A 98 9.89 -0.36 16.98
CA ASN A 98 11.33 -0.55 17.03
C ASN A 98 11.71 -1.61 18.08
N ASN A 99 11.08 -1.59 19.25
CA ASN A 99 11.28 -2.59 20.30
C ASN A 99 10.81 -3.98 19.84
N PHE A 100 9.64 -4.08 19.20
CA PHE A 100 9.16 -5.33 18.62
C PHE A 100 10.12 -5.86 17.55
N PHE A 101 10.60 -4.98 16.66
CA PHE A 101 11.59 -5.33 15.64
C PHE A 101 12.88 -5.85 16.28
N ALA A 102 13.46 -5.11 17.24
CA ALA A 102 14.67 -5.56 17.95
C ALA A 102 14.47 -6.93 18.62
N SER A 103 13.32 -7.16 19.25
CA SER A 103 12.98 -8.42 19.91
C SER A 103 13.06 -9.63 18.95
N VAL A 104 12.44 -9.52 17.76
CA VAL A 104 12.45 -10.63 16.78
C VAL A 104 13.83 -10.89 16.15
N PHE A 105 14.72 -9.89 16.16
CA PHE A 105 16.10 -10.01 15.67
C PHE A 105 17.11 -10.39 16.77
N THR A 106 16.66 -10.71 17.99
CA THR A 106 17.51 -11.25 19.06
C THR A 106 17.81 -12.75 18.85
N GLY A 107 18.32 -13.10 17.67
CA GLY A 107 18.95 -14.39 17.42
C GLY A 107 20.36 -14.38 18.00
N LYS A 108 20.64 -15.32 18.91
CA LYS A 108 21.97 -15.52 19.51
C LYS A 108 23.04 -15.49 18.42
N SER A 109 23.86 -14.43 18.37
CA SER A 109 25.17 -14.48 17.74
C SER A 109 26.09 -15.33 18.62
N LEU A 110 25.79 -16.63 18.75
CA LEU A 110 26.79 -17.57 19.21
C LEU A 110 27.68 -17.86 18.00
N SER A 111 28.96 -17.49 18.17
CA SER A 111 30.07 -17.69 17.25
C SER A 111 29.93 -17.05 15.87
N HIS A 112 30.23 -15.76 15.76
CA HIS A 112 31.26 -15.29 14.84
C HIS A 112 31.71 -13.91 15.32
N THR A 113 32.81 -13.87 16.07
CA THR A 113 33.65 -12.68 16.19
C THR A 113 34.21 -12.37 14.80
N ALA A 114 33.40 -11.77 13.93
CA ALA A 114 33.91 -11.09 12.75
C ALA A 114 34.35 -9.71 13.23
N LYS A 115 35.68 -9.52 13.26
CA LYS A 115 36.30 -8.24 13.57
C LYS A 115 35.61 -7.15 12.77
N VAL A 116 35.08 -6.14 13.48
CA VAL A 116 34.75 -4.85 12.91
C VAL A 116 36.04 -4.33 12.28
N THR A 117 36.10 -4.37 10.95
CA THR A 117 37.05 -3.57 10.19
C THR A 117 36.30 -2.31 9.77
N GLU A 118 36.96 -1.19 10.02
CA GLU A 118 36.47 0.18 9.88
C GLU A 118 35.87 0.48 8.51
N GLY A 119 35.06 1.53 8.51
CA GLY A 119 34.19 1.98 7.43
C GLY A 119 34.86 2.04 6.06
N ARG A 120 34.11 1.60 5.05
CA ARG A 120 34.30 2.06 3.68
C ARG A 120 33.26 3.12 3.39
N ASP A 121 33.75 4.35 3.23
CA ASP A 121 33.04 5.48 2.64
C ASP A 121 32.36 5.03 1.34
N TRP A 122 31.03 5.17 1.30
CA TRP A 122 30.22 5.00 0.11
C TRP A 122 30.14 6.33 -0.65
N GLU A 123 31.29 6.90 -0.98
CA GLU A 123 31.37 8.12 -1.75
C GLU A 123 32.54 7.93 -2.71
N ASN A 124 32.26 7.26 -3.85
CA ASN A 124 33.07 7.12 -5.08
C ASN A 124 32.85 5.77 -5.82
N ALA A 125 31.66 5.17 -5.74
CA ALA A 125 31.30 4.08 -6.64
C ALA A 125 30.84 4.68 -8.00
N GLU A 126 31.75 4.75 -8.97
CA GLU A 126 31.38 5.03 -10.36
C GLU A 126 30.48 3.90 -10.91
N PRO A 127 29.39 4.23 -11.63
CA PRO A 127 28.50 3.22 -12.19
C PRO A 127 29.18 2.45 -13.33
N PRO A 128 28.90 1.14 -13.49
CA PRO A 128 29.54 0.35 -14.53
C PRO A 128 29.04 0.79 -15.91
N THR A 129 29.98 1.24 -16.74
CA THR A 129 29.79 1.57 -18.15
C THR A 129 29.28 0.35 -18.92
N VAL A 130 28.07 0.46 -19.47
CA VAL A 130 27.51 -0.48 -20.45
C VAL A 130 28.44 -0.50 -21.67
N GLY A 131 29.03 -1.67 -21.96
CA GLY A 131 29.72 -1.92 -23.22
C GLY A 131 28.71 -2.08 -24.34
N GLU A 132 28.87 -1.27 -25.39
CA GLU A 132 28.09 -1.36 -26.63
C GLU A 132 28.45 -2.65 -27.36
N ASP A 133 27.44 -3.48 -27.61
CA ASP A 133 27.53 -4.70 -28.41
C ASP A 133 27.61 -4.28 -29.89
N GLN A 134 28.68 -4.68 -30.58
CA GLN A 134 28.87 -4.38 -31.99
C GLN A 134 27.99 -5.25 -32.88
N VAL A 135 27.35 -4.62 -33.86
CA VAL A 135 27.11 -5.19 -35.21
C VAL A 135 27.52 -4.13 -36.23
#